data_AF-A0A916NN03-F1
#
_entry.id   AF-A0A916NN03-F1
#
_cell.length_a   1.000
_cell.length_b   1.000
_cell.length_c   1.000
_cell.angle_alpha   90.00
_cell.angle_beta   90.00
_cell.angle_gamma   90.00
#
_symmetry.space_group_name_H-M   'P 1'
#
loop_
_entity.id
_entity.type
_entity.pdbx_description
1 polymer ?
#
loop_
_entity_poly.entity_id
_entity_poly.type
_entity_poly.pdbx_seq_one_letter_code
_entity_poly.pdbx_strand_id
1 'polypeptide(L)'
;MEMDDVILTKAINSWDPVGLLAGGAPDDEYRPEILEIRLEASACKTEADLAMMIYKVFSNKMDVKLNHLTCLKQAFIITEQMKR
;
A
#
# COMPACT_ATOMS: atom_id res chain seq x y z
N MET A 1 1.80 9.86 9.51
CA MET A 1 1.43 10.91 8.53
C MET A 1 -0.07 10.92 8.31
N GLU A 2 -0.68 12.00 7.81
CA GLU A 2 -2.08 11.95 7.36
C GLU A 2 -2.14 11.24 5.99
N MET A 3 -3.02 10.25 5.86
CA MET A 3 -3.07 9.34 4.72
C MET A 3 -4.41 9.51 3.99
N ASP A 4 -4.37 10.03 2.76
CA ASP A 4 -5.54 10.15 1.89
C ASP A 4 -5.92 8.77 1.30
N ASP A 5 -7.18 8.39 1.52
CA ASP A 5 -7.74 7.09 1.10
C ASP A 5 -7.76 6.90 -0.42
N VAL A 6 -8.04 7.97 -1.17
CA VAL A 6 -8.12 7.95 -2.63
C VAL A 6 -6.73 7.78 -3.23
N ILE A 7 -5.75 8.52 -2.70
CA ILE A 7 -4.35 8.42 -3.14
C ILE A 7 -3.81 7.01 -2.83
N LEU A 8 -4.02 6.52 -1.62
CA LEU A 8 -3.54 5.21 -1.22
C LEU A 8 -4.19 4.09 -2.05
N THR A 9 -5.51 4.12 -2.21
CA THR A 9 -6.24 3.15 -3.02
C THR A 9 -5.74 3.13 -4.45
N LYS A 10 -5.64 4.31 -5.08
CA LYS A 10 -5.16 4.42 -6.45
C LYS A 10 -3.73 3.90 -6.60
N ALA A 11 -2.84 4.22 -5.67
CA ALA A 11 -1.45 3.79 -5.72
C ALA A 11 -1.31 2.26 -5.59
N ILE A 12 -2.02 1.65 -4.63
CA ILE A 12 -1.98 0.20 -4.41
C ILE A 12 -2.62 -0.55 -5.59
N ASN A 13 -3.80 -0.14 -6.05
CA ASN A 13 -4.46 -0.77 -7.18
C ASN A 13 -3.65 -0.63 -8.47
N SER A 14 -3.07 0.54 -8.74
CA SER A 14 -2.23 0.73 -9.93
C SER A 14 -0.95 -0.10 -9.87
N TRP A 15 -0.43 -0.37 -8.68
CA TRP A 15 0.73 -1.24 -8.49
C TRP A 15 0.36 -2.71 -8.65
N ASP A 16 -0.82 -3.11 -8.18
CA ASP A 16 -1.34 -4.47 -8.21
C ASP A 16 -0.34 -5.49 -7.60
N PRO A 17 -0.03 -5.38 -6.30
CA PRO A 17 1.10 -6.06 -5.65
C PRO A 17 1.11 -7.59 -5.80
N VAL A 18 -0.05 -8.20 -5.99
CA VAL A 18 -0.20 -9.66 -6.13
C VAL A 18 -0.88 -10.07 -7.45
N GLY A 19 -1.17 -9.11 -8.34
CA GLY A 19 -1.73 -9.41 -9.66
C GLY A 19 -3.23 -9.73 -9.70
N LEU A 20 -3.99 -9.42 -8.65
CA LEU A 20 -5.43 -9.72 -8.59
C LEU A 20 -6.21 -8.92 -9.63
N LEU A 21 -5.90 -7.63 -9.80
CA LEU A 21 -6.62 -6.76 -10.73
C LEU A 21 -6.28 -7.11 -12.17
N ALA A 22 -5.01 -7.41 -12.46
CA ALA A 22 -4.60 -7.97 -13.75
C ALA A 22 -5.28 -9.32 -14.04
N GLY A 23 -5.65 -10.07 -13.00
CA GLY A 23 -6.45 -11.29 -13.07
C GLY A 23 -7.95 -11.07 -13.33
N GLY A 24 -8.41 -9.82 -13.40
CA GLY A 24 -9.82 -9.46 -13.61
C GLY A 24 -10.63 -9.31 -12.31
N ALA A 25 -9.97 -9.27 -11.16
CA ALA A 25 -10.65 -8.95 -9.90
C ALA A 25 -11.16 -7.49 -9.89
N PRO A 26 -12.23 -7.19 -9.13
CA PRO A 26 -12.72 -5.82 -8.97
C PRO A 26 -11.71 -4.89 -8.29
N ASP A 27 -11.81 -3.58 -8.54
CA ASP A 27 -10.91 -2.56 -7.98
C ASP A 27 -10.97 -2.42 -6.45
N ASP A 28 -11.94 -3.03 -5.76
CA ASP A 28 -12.03 -3.03 -4.29
C ASP A 28 -11.42 -4.26 -3.63
N GLU A 29 -10.73 -5.11 -4.39
CA GLU A 29 -10.12 -6.35 -3.89
C GLU A 29 -9.10 -6.10 -2.77
N TYR A 30 -8.31 -5.02 -2.86
CA TYR A 30 -7.31 -4.64 -1.84
C TYR A 30 -7.87 -3.81 -0.70
N ARG A 31 -9.18 -3.58 -0.65
CA ARG A 31 -9.80 -2.70 0.36
C ARG A 31 -9.45 -3.08 1.80
N PRO A 32 -9.42 -4.36 2.21
CA PRO A 32 -9.05 -4.73 3.58
C PRO A 32 -7.60 -4.37 3.94
N GLU A 33 -6.67 -4.44 2.99
CA GLU A 33 -5.26 -4.11 3.17
C GLU A 33 -5.07 -2.60 3.20
N ILE A 34 -5.68 -1.89 2.25
CA ILE A 34 -5.65 -0.43 2.16
C ILE A 34 -6.19 0.20 3.45
N LEU A 35 -7.31 -0.31 3.98
CA LEU A 35 -7.90 0.20 5.22
C LEU A 35 -6.93 0.05 6.41
N GLU A 36 -6.25 -1.08 6.52
CA GLU A 36 -5.30 -1.34 7.60
C GLU A 36 -4.07 -0.44 7.49
N ILE A 37 -3.49 -0.33 6.29
CA ILE A 37 -2.38 0.59 6.03
C ILE A 37 -2.79 2.02 6.40
N ARG A 38 -3.99 2.46 6.02
CA ARG A 38 -4.48 3.80 6.33
C ARG A 38 -4.60 4.05 7.84
N LEU A 39 -5.17 3.11 8.57
CA LEU A 39 -5.34 3.23 10.03
C LEU A 39 -4.00 3.33 10.75
N GLU A 40 -3.02 2.53 10.33
CA GLU A 40 -1.73 2.46 10.99
C GLU A 40 -0.74 3.53 10.48
N ALA A 41 -0.93 4.08 9.28
CA ALA A 41 -0.02 5.06 8.66
C ALA A 41 0.22 6.33 9.48
N SER A 42 -0.68 6.65 10.41
CA SER A 42 -0.48 7.73 11.39
C SER A 42 0.82 7.55 12.20
N ALA A 43 1.21 6.30 12.49
CA ALA A 43 2.42 5.95 13.22
C ALA A 43 3.70 5.98 12.33
N CYS A 44 3.55 5.96 11.00
CA CYS A 44 4.67 6.08 10.08
C CYS A 44 5.21 7.51 10.05
N LYS A 45 6.53 7.64 10.21
CA LYS A 45 7.25 8.92 10.18
C LYS A 45 8.08 9.08 8.91
N THR A 46 8.45 7.96 8.29
CA THR A 46 9.29 7.91 7.09
C THR A 46 8.66 7.01 6.03
N GLU A 47 9.11 7.16 4.79
CA GLU A 47 8.76 6.28 3.68
C GLU A 47 9.17 4.82 3.96
N ALA A 48 10.27 4.61 4.69
CA ALA A 48 10.70 3.28 5.09
C ALA A 48 9.71 2.62 6.08
N ASP A 49 9.13 3.39 7.01
CA ASP A 49 8.11 2.89 7.92
C ASP A 49 6.86 2.46 7.15
N LEU A 50 6.42 3.29 6.19
CA LEU A 50 5.27 2.99 5.34
C LEU A 50 5.53 1.76 4.46
N ALA A 51 6.72 1.64 3.88
CA ALA A 51 7.11 0.47 3.10
C ALA A 51 7.06 -0.82 3.90
N MET A 52 7.55 -0.78 5.15
CA MET A 52 7.52 -1.91 6.07
C MET A 52 6.08 -2.27 6.46
N MET A 53 5.22 -1.27 6.67
CA MET A 53 3.80 -1.47 6.95
C MET A 53 3.08 -2.15 5.78
N ILE A 54 3.24 -1.63 4.56
CA ILE A 54 2.69 -2.24 3.34
C ILE A 54 3.15 -3.70 3.24
N TYR A 55 4.45 -3.95 3.38
CA TYR A 55 4.98 -5.31 3.35
C TYR A 55 4.30 -6.22 4.38
N LYS A 56 4.17 -5.77 5.64
CA LYS A 56 3.57 -6.56 6.72
C LYS A 56 2.11 -6.88 6.46
N VAL A 57 1.32 -5.89 6.07
CA VAL A 57 -0.13 -6.06 5.82
C VAL A 57 -0.35 -7.11 4.73
N PHE A 58 0.32 -6.97 3.59
CA PHE A 58 0.20 -7.94 2.50
C PHE A 58 0.76 -9.32 2.86
N SER A 59 1.90 -9.38 3.56
CA SER A 59 2.46 -10.66 4.02
C SER A 59 1.53 -11.39 4.98
N ASN A 60 0.89 -10.67 5.90
CA ASN A 60 0.02 -11.27 6.90
C ASN A 60 -1.35 -11.67 6.34
N LYS A 61 -1.94 -10.86 5.47
CA LYS A 61 -3.31 -11.09 4.97
C LYS A 61 -3.38 -12.01 3.77
N MET A 62 -2.37 -11.94 2.90
CA MET A 62 -2.39 -12.67 1.63
C MET A 62 -1.33 -13.76 1.55
N ASP A 63 -0.55 -13.98 2.62
CA ASP A 63 0.55 -14.95 2.67
C ASP A 63 1.57 -14.77 1.53
N VAL A 64 1.79 -13.52 1.12
CA VAL A 64 2.70 -13.18 0.02
C VAL A 64 3.99 -12.56 0.53
N LYS A 65 5.10 -12.86 -0.14
CA LYS A 65 6.39 -12.22 0.16
C LYS A 65 6.71 -11.15 -0.87
N LEU A 66 6.26 -9.93 -0.60
CA LEU A 66 6.56 -8.78 -1.46
C LEU A 66 8.06 -8.42 -1.41
N ASN A 67 8.56 -7.81 -2.48
CA ASN A 67 9.92 -7.30 -2.50
C ASN A 67 10.00 -5.99 -1.69
N HIS A 68 10.89 -5.92 -0.69
CA HIS A 68 11.04 -4.74 0.16
C HIS A 68 11.43 -3.47 -0.60
N LEU A 69 12.27 -3.56 -1.64
CA LEU A 69 12.66 -2.41 -2.45
C LEU A 69 11.48 -1.89 -3.27
N THR A 70 10.64 -2.80 -3.78
CA THR A 70 9.39 -2.41 -4.45
C THR A 70 8.43 -1.74 -3.47
N CYS A 71 8.29 -2.27 -2.25
CA CYS A 71 7.48 -1.62 -1.20
C CYS A 71 8.00 -0.21 -0.89
N LEU A 72 9.33 -0.04 -0.80
CA LEU A 72 9.94 1.27 -0.57
C LEU A 72 9.67 2.24 -1.72
N LYS A 73 9.84 1.80 -2.96
CA LYS A 73 9.51 2.59 -4.15
C LYS A 73 8.06 3.07 -4.12
N GLN A 74 7.12 2.19 -3.75
CA GLN A 74 5.70 2.54 -3.69
C GLN A 74 5.38 3.47 -2.53
N ALA A 75 6.00 3.28 -1.37
CA ALA A 75 5.89 4.22 -0.26
C ALA A 75 6.31 5.63 -0.69
N PHE A 76 7.43 5.79 -1.40
CA PHE A 76 7.83 7.08 -1.97
C PHE A 76 6.79 7.68 -2.92
N ILE A 77 6.21 6.86 -3.82
CA ILE A 77 5.18 7.33 -4.75
C ILE A 77 3.95 7.85 -3.98
N ILE A 78 3.52 7.11 -2.96
CA ILE A 78 2.37 7.47 -2.11
C ILE A 78 2.66 8.79 -1.38
N THR A 79 3.81 8.91 -0.72
CA THR A 79 4.13 10.11 0.06
C THR A 79 4.31 11.35 -0.80
N GLU A 80 4.87 11.23 -2.01
CA GLU A 80 5.00 12.35 -2.95
C GLU A 80 3.65 12.81 -3.51
N GLN A 81 2.70 11.89 -3.72
CA GLN A 81 1.34 12.26 -4.15
C GLN A 81 0.57 13.01 -3.06
N MET A 82 0.86 12.76 -1.78
CA MET A 82 0.20 13.43 -0.64
C MET A 82 0.73 14.84 -0.34
N LYS A 83 1.93 15.19 -0.81
CA LYS A 83 2.52 16.52 -0.63
C LYS A 83 2.00 17.55 -1.64
N ARG A 84 1.25 17.12 -2.65
CA ARG A 84 0.71 17.96 -3.73
C ARG A 84 -0.68 18.47 -3.37
#